data_AF-A0A9X5XIB5-F1
#
_entry.id   AF-A0A9X5XIB5-F1
#
_cell.length_a   1.000
_cell.length_b   1.000
_cell.length_c   1.000
_cell.angle_alpha   90.00
_cell.angle_beta   90.00
_cell.angle_gamma   90.00
#
_symmetry.space_group_name_H-M   'P 1'
#
loop_
_entity.id
_entity.type
_entity.pdbx_description
1 polymer ?
#
loop_
_entity_poly.entity_id
_entity_poly.type
_entity_poly.pdbx_seq_one_letter_code
_entity_poly.pdbx_strand_id
1 'polypeptide(L)'
;MPQSTSSTSFTSRRGLLFGTAAASAGALLVGCTSNDTKSEKTAANSQPAADDKPGKHITIGFAGPQADHGWLNAINDNAKSRAKKYSDVTLEITEGSNDTAAQIG
;
A
#
# COMPACT_ATOMS: atom_id res chain seq x y z
N MET A 1 64.88 11.48 -10.60
CA MET A 1 63.50 10.98 -10.77
C MET A 1 62.76 11.22 -9.46
N PRO A 2 61.76 12.12 -9.37
CA PRO A 2 60.92 12.20 -8.19
C PRO A 2 59.79 11.17 -8.30
N GLN A 3 59.68 10.30 -7.29
CA GLN A 3 58.58 9.34 -7.17
C GLN A 3 57.31 10.11 -6.79
N SER A 4 56.30 10.06 -7.66
CA SER A 4 54.98 10.65 -7.42
C SER A 4 54.17 9.72 -6.52
N THR A 5 53.93 10.11 -5.27
CA THR A 5 53.06 9.36 -4.36
C THR A 5 51.60 9.66 -4.68
N SER A 6 50.95 8.74 -5.39
CA SER A 6 49.50 8.76 -5.57
C SER A 6 48.81 8.54 -4.22
N SER A 7 48.12 9.55 -3.73
CA SER A 7 47.27 9.45 -2.54
C SER A 7 46.02 8.68 -2.90
N THR A 8 45.96 7.40 -2.53
CA THR A 8 44.70 6.64 -2.60
C THR A 8 43.84 7.07 -1.41
N SER A 9 42.79 7.84 -1.69
CA SER A 9 41.78 8.21 -0.70
C SER A 9 40.99 6.96 -0.32
N PHE A 10 41.46 6.25 0.70
CA PHE A 10 40.71 5.14 1.29
C PHE A 10 39.45 5.70 1.95
N THR A 11 38.30 5.15 1.57
CA THR A 11 37.03 5.35 2.26
C THR A 11 37.20 4.92 3.72
N SER A 12 37.36 5.90 4.62
CA SER A 12 37.49 5.64 6.04
C SER A 12 36.21 5.01 6.59
N ARG A 13 36.34 4.00 7.46
CA ARG A 13 35.20 3.34 8.14
C ARG A 13 34.28 4.36 8.83
N ARG A 14 34.85 5.45 9.36
CA ARG A 14 34.08 6.55 9.96
C ARG A 14 33.28 7.31 8.90
N GLY A 15 33.88 7.57 7.74
CA GLY A 15 33.18 8.21 6.61
C GLY A 15 32.03 7.36 6.08
N LEU A 16 32.21 6.04 6.02
CA LEU A 16 31.13 5.13 5.63
C LEU A 16 29.99 5.14 6.65
N LEU A 17 30.28 5.04 7.95
CA LEU A 17 29.27 5.02 9.01
C LEU A 17 28.47 6.33 9.09
N PHE A 18 29.14 7.48 9.01
CA PHE A 18 28.45 8.77 9.04
C PHE A 18 27.72 9.05 7.72
N GLY A 19 28.27 8.62 6.59
CA GLY A 19 27.62 8.74 5.28
C GLY A 19 26.34 7.92 5.20
N THR A 20 26.35 6.66 5.67
CA THR A 20 25.14 5.82 5.68
C THR A 20 24.10 6.35 6.67
N ALA A 21 24.51 6.76 7.87
CA ALA A 21 23.58 7.34 8.85
C ALA A 21 22.89 8.60 8.33
N ALA A 22 23.63 9.50 7.67
CA ALA A 22 23.06 10.70 7.08
C ALA A 22 22.09 10.37 5.92
N ALA A 23 22.46 9.43 5.05
CA ALA A 23 21.59 8.99 3.96
C ALA A 23 20.30 8.33 4.47
N SER A 24 20.38 7.46 5.49
CA SER A 24 19.21 6.80 6.08
C SER A 24 18.28 7.78 6.79
N ALA A 25 18.81 8.73 7.56
CA ALA A 25 18.00 9.76 8.20
C ALA A 25 17.29 10.64 7.15
N GLY A 26 17.99 11.01 6.08
CA GLY A 26 17.40 11.71 4.94
C GLY A 26 16.26 10.92 4.28
N ALA A 27 16.49 9.62 4.01
CA ALA A 27 15.50 8.73 3.41
C ALA A 27 14.24 8.55 4.27
N LEU A 28 14.39 8.40 5.59
CA LEU A 28 13.25 8.29 6.51
C LEU A 28 12.42 9.58 6.57
N LEU A 29 13.07 10.74 6.59
CA LEU A 29 12.39 12.04 6.62
C LEU A 29 11.61 12.32 5.33
N VAL A 30 12.17 11.99 4.15
CA VAL A 30 11.45 12.16 2.87
C VAL A 30 10.39 11.06 2.66
N GLY A 31 10.55 9.89 3.27
CA GLY A 31 9.58 8.79 3.19
C GLY A 31 8.23 9.14 3.83
N CYS A 32 8.22 9.98 4.87
CA CYS A 32 6.98 10.44 5.51
C CYS A 32 6.22 11.52 4.72
N THR A 33 6.83 12.16 3.72
CA THR A 33 6.19 13.19 2.88
C THR A 33 5.90 12.72 1.45
N SER A 34 6.04 11.42 1.16
CA SER A 34 5.92 10.86 -0.21
C SER A 34 4.53 11.00 -0.86
N ASN A 35 3.56 11.63 -0.21
CA ASN A 35 2.29 12.00 -0.83
C ASN A 35 2.39 13.38 -1.51
N ASP A 36 3.35 13.53 -2.42
CA ASP A 36 3.31 14.64 -3.36
C ASP A 36 2.07 14.45 -4.25
N THR A 37 1.16 15.41 -4.25
CA THR A 37 0.18 15.52 -5.33
C THR A 37 0.94 15.99 -6.56
N LYS A 38 1.63 15.07 -7.24
CA LYS A 38 2.00 15.30 -8.63
C LYS A 38 0.70 15.74 -9.29
N SER A 39 0.68 16.91 -9.94
CA SER A 39 -0.44 17.28 -10.79
C SER A 39 -0.50 16.24 -11.91
N GLU A 40 -1.09 15.08 -11.62
CA GLU A 40 -1.63 14.20 -12.61
C GLU A 40 -2.60 15.09 -13.36
N LYS A 41 -2.25 15.38 -14.61
CA LYS A 41 -3.24 15.77 -15.59
C LYS A 41 -4.30 14.70 -15.47
N THR A 42 -5.44 15.02 -14.85
CA THR A 42 -6.56 14.12 -14.63
C THR A 42 -6.64 13.24 -15.86
N ALA A 43 -6.33 11.95 -15.72
CA ALA A 43 -6.58 11.02 -16.79
C ALA A 43 -8.02 11.29 -17.17
N ALA A 44 -8.25 11.73 -18.41
CA ALA A 44 -9.60 12.03 -18.85
C ALA A 44 -10.38 10.76 -18.54
N ASN A 45 -11.32 10.86 -17.61
CA ASN A 45 -12.15 9.74 -17.21
C ASN A 45 -13.17 9.57 -18.35
N SER A 46 -12.64 9.14 -19.50
CA SER A 46 -13.35 8.85 -20.74
C SER A 46 -14.13 7.55 -20.61
N GLN A 47 -14.14 6.93 -19.43
CA GLN A 47 -15.11 5.90 -19.12
C GLN A 47 -16.48 6.57 -19.19
N PRO A 48 -17.41 6.03 -20.01
CA PRO A 48 -18.79 6.46 -19.97
C PRO A 48 -19.23 6.48 -18.51
N ALA A 49 -19.92 7.55 -18.10
CA ALA A 49 -20.68 7.48 -16.87
C ALA A 49 -21.51 6.21 -16.97
N ALA A 50 -21.24 5.23 -16.10
CA ALA A 50 -22.07 4.05 -16.02
C ALA A 50 -23.50 4.57 -15.82
N ASP A 51 -24.44 4.14 -16.66
CA ASP A 51 -25.82 4.47 -16.37
C ASP A 51 -26.21 3.81 -15.04
N ASP A 52 -27.20 4.35 -14.34
CA ASP A 52 -27.65 3.78 -13.06
C ASP A 52 -28.37 2.43 -13.24
N LYS A 53 -28.22 1.76 -14.38
CA LYS A 53 -28.83 0.47 -14.64
C LYS A 53 -27.93 -0.65 -14.12
N PRO A 54 -28.50 -1.65 -13.42
CA PRO A 54 -27.76 -2.83 -13.03
C PRO A 54 -27.18 -3.57 -14.25
N GLY A 55 -25.92 -4.01 -14.13
CA GLY A 55 -25.23 -4.79 -15.15
C GLY A 55 -25.51 -6.28 -15.03
N LYS A 56 -24.59 -7.09 -15.58
CA LYS A 56 -24.64 -8.55 -15.43
C LYS A 56 -24.42 -8.91 -13.96
N HIS A 57 -25.25 -9.80 -13.44
CA HIS A 57 -25.07 -10.30 -12.08
C HIS A 57 -23.70 -10.97 -11.89
N ILE A 58 -22.99 -10.60 -10.82
CA ILE A 58 -21.70 -11.16 -10.44
C ILE A 58 -21.66 -11.47 -8.95
N THR A 59 -20.82 -12.44 -8.59
CA THR A 59 -20.54 -12.80 -7.20
C THR A 59 -19.11 -12.40 -6.85
N ILE A 60 -18.94 -11.64 -5.77
CA ILE A 60 -17.64 -11.25 -5.23
C ILE A 60 -17.37 -12.09 -3.99
N GLY A 61 -16.26 -12.83 -3.98
CA GLY A 61 -15.72 -13.44 -2.77
C GLY A 61 -14.84 -12.45 -2.02
N PHE A 62 -15.05 -12.29 -0.71
CA PHE A 62 -14.24 -11.44 0.15
C PHE A 62 -13.85 -12.18 1.44
N ALA A 63 -12.55 -12.37 1.66
CA ALA A 63 -12.01 -12.85 2.93
C ALA A 63 -11.61 -11.64 3.77
N GLY A 64 -12.51 -11.24 4.68
CA GLY A 64 -12.29 -10.11 5.58
C GLY A 64 -11.35 -10.45 6.73
N PRO A 65 -10.74 -9.45 7.39
CA PRO A 65 -9.99 -9.67 8.63
C PRO A 65 -10.90 -10.16 9.76
N GLN A 66 -10.33 -10.77 10.81
CA GLN A 66 -11.09 -11.06 12.02
C GLN A 66 -11.61 -9.77 12.65
N ALA A 67 -12.87 -9.76 13.08
CA ALA A 67 -13.59 -8.61 13.60
C ALA A 67 -13.41 -8.45 15.13
N ASP A 68 -12.22 -8.70 15.67
CA ASP A 68 -11.98 -8.69 17.13
C ASP A 68 -11.68 -7.29 17.71
N HIS A 69 -11.61 -6.27 16.86
CA HIS A 69 -11.52 -4.86 17.26
C HIS A 69 -12.30 -3.97 16.28
N GLY A 70 -12.63 -2.75 16.73
CA GLY A 70 -13.57 -1.86 16.03
C GLY A 70 -13.19 -1.53 14.58
N TRP A 71 -11.92 -1.25 14.29
CA TRP A 71 -11.50 -0.91 12.93
C TRP A 71 -11.61 -2.10 11.96
N LEU A 72 -11.27 -3.31 12.40
CA LEU A 72 -11.35 -4.51 11.57
C LEU A 72 -12.81 -4.92 11.31
N ASN A 73 -13.67 -4.84 12.34
CA ASN A 73 -15.10 -5.05 12.15
C ASN A 73 -15.70 -4.03 11.16
N ALA A 74 -15.27 -2.76 11.24
CA ALA A 74 -15.74 -1.73 10.34
C ALA A 74 -15.40 -2.04 8.87
N ILE A 75 -14.28 -2.71 8.57
CA ILE A 75 -13.97 -3.14 7.19
C ILE A 75 -15.02 -4.11 6.67
N ASN A 76 -15.37 -5.13 7.46
CA ASN A 76 -16.37 -6.14 7.10
C ASN A 76 -17.76 -5.52 6.92
N ASP A 77 -18.14 -4.59 7.80
CA ASP A 77 -19.42 -3.88 7.71
C ASP A 77 -19.49 -2.96 6.48
N ASN A 78 -18.40 -2.26 6.17
CA ASN A 78 -18.32 -1.42 4.99
C ASN A 78 -18.39 -2.24 3.70
N ALA A 79 -17.74 -3.41 3.64
CA ALA A 79 -17.84 -4.32 2.50
C ALA A 79 -19.29 -4.75 2.24
N LYS A 80 -19.99 -5.22 3.29
CA LYS A 80 -21.41 -5.58 3.23
C LYS A 80 -22.29 -4.39 2.82
N SER A 81 -22.07 -3.23 3.43
CA SER A 81 -22.83 -2.00 3.17
C SER A 81 -22.66 -1.52 1.73
N ARG A 82 -21.44 -1.60 1.18
CA ARG A 82 -21.17 -1.25 -0.22
C ARG A 82 -21.83 -2.21 -1.18
N ALA A 83 -21.74 -3.53 -0.96
CA ALA A 83 -22.35 -4.52 -1.85
C ALA A 83 -23.87 -4.33 -1.97
N LYS A 84 -24.56 -4.02 -0.86
CA LYS A 84 -26.01 -3.75 -0.84
C LYS A 84 -26.47 -2.61 -1.73
N LYS A 85 -25.56 -1.72 -2.17
CA LYS A 85 -25.89 -0.61 -3.08
C LYS A 85 -26.07 -1.08 -4.53
N TYR A 86 -25.68 -2.31 -4.86
CA TYR A 86 -25.68 -2.85 -6.21
C TYR A 86 -26.55 -4.11 -6.28
N SER A 87 -27.68 -4.04 -6.98
CA SER A 87 -28.61 -5.18 -7.08
C SER A 87 -28.08 -6.35 -7.92
N ASP A 88 -27.08 -6.09 -8.74
CA ASP A 88 -26.36 -7.04 -9.58
C ASP A 88 -25.12 -7.63 -8.90
N VAL A 89 -24.87 -7.32 -7.63
CA VAL A 89 -23.74 -7.86 -6.88
C VAL A 89 -24.22 -8.74 -5.72
N THR A 90 -23.77 -9.99 -5.72
CA THR A 90 -23.80 -10.84 -4.52
C THR A 90 -22.42 -10.81 -3.86
N LEU A 91 -22.37 -10.54 -2.55
CA LEU A 91 -21.14 -10.63 -1.77
C LEU A 91 -21.16 -11.92 -0.95
N GLU A 92 -20.21 -12.80 -1.24
CA GLU A 92 -19.86 -13.96 -0.40
C GLU A 92 -18.69 -13.55 0.49
N ILE A 93 -18.93 -13.47 1.79
CA ILE A 93 -17.96 -12.98 2.76
C ILE A 93 -17.62 -14.05 3.79
N THR A 94 -16.32 -14.26 4.00
CA THR A 94 -15.79 -15.01 5.13
C THR A 94 -15.04 -14.06 6.05
N GLU A 95 -15.03 -14.36 7.34
CA GLU A 95 -14.20 -13.66 8.31
C GLU A 95 -12.93 -14.49 8.56
N GLY A 96 -11.77 -13.83 8.57
CA GLY A 96 -10.48 -14.44 8.86
C GLY A 96 -10.29 -14.74 10.35
N SER A 97 -9.19 -15.43 10.66
CA SER A 97 -8.76 -15.72 12.03
C SER A 97 -7.53 -14.90 12.39
N ASN A 98 -7.39 -14.45 13.63
CA ASN A 98 -6.16 -13.83 14.15
C ASN A 98 -5.13 -14.86 14.57
N ASP A 99 -5.46 -16.14 14.45
CA ASP A 99 -4.45 -17.18 14.42
C ASP A 99 -3.86 -17.26 13.01
N THR A 100 -2.67 -16.70 12.83
CA THR A 100 -1.92 -16.79 11.58
C THR A 100 -1.70 -18.25 11.17
N ALA A 101 -1.52 -19.18 12.11
CA ALA A 101 -1.35 -20.59 11.78
C ALA A 101 -2.64 -21.20 11.20
N ALA A 102 -3.82 -20.69 11.57
CA ALA A 102 -5.09 -21.07 10.97
C ALA A 102 -5.33 -20.44 9.59
N GLN A 103 -4.57 -19.41 9.19
CA GLN A 103 -4.67 -18.75 7.89
C GLN A 103 -3.74 -19.35 6.82
N ILE A 104 -2.66 -20.04 7.21
CA ILE A 104 -1.71 -20.69 6.29
C ILE A 104 -1.99 -22.19 6.29
N GLY A 105 -3.01 -22.60 5.54
CA GLY A 105 -3.38 -23.99 5.29
C GLY A 105 -3.46 -24.27 3.80
#